data_AF-X1I9Y5-F1
#
_entry.id   AF-X1I9Y5-F1
#
_cell.length_a   1.000
_cell.length_b   1.000
_cell.length_c   1.000
_cell.angle_alpha   90.00
_cell.angle_beta   90.00
_cell.angle_gamma   90.00
#
_symmetry.space_group_name_H-M   'P 1'
#
loop_
_entity.id
_entity.type
_entity.pdbx_description
1 polymer ?
#
loop_
_entity_poly.entity_id
_entity_poly.type
_entity_poly.pdbx_seq_one_letter_code
_entity_poly.pdbx_strand_id
1 'polypeptide(L)'
;MSKIIASAAIRGAHKYVKEAKEKLNELIEEKGEKQEVSFPNTAYYLPVIFSLLGIEVETLADAKKALEQAKSLLPPLVNERLWLPYLGNTLDAGIATLIALEIIEALKYLTGDEPKGIWLGFTDDAILRTQGIKLVDGRMPGFAACVGALPTNEEAVQLARALQEKNILVFMASSSNGRSMAEQLAEEGIEMNWDTFLVPYGKDTSAAIHALNFSARAALTFGGIKPESPEKAREIG
;
A
#
# COMPACT_ATOMS: atom_id res chain seq x y z
N MET A 1 18.97 -6.58 -13.56
CA MET A 1 18.51 -5.54 -12.60
C MET A 1 19.72 -4.74 -12.12
N SER A 2 19.65 -3.40 -12.09
CA SER A 2 20.78 -2.53 -11.70
C SER A 2 21.13 -2.69 -10.22
N LYS A 3 22.43 -2.74 -9.90
CA LYS A 3 22.93 -2.76 -8.52
C LYS A 3 22.36 -1.60 -7.71
N ILE A 4 22.35 -0.39 -8.28
CA ILE A 4 21.88 0.82 -7.61
C ILE A 4 20.42 0.67 -7.18
N ILE A 5 19.59 0.13 -8.07
CA ILE A 5 18.15 -0.08 -7.82
C ILE A 5 17.94 -1.16 -6.78
N ALA A 6 18.58 -2.33 -6.93
CA ALA A 6 18.44 -3.43 -5.98
C ALA A 6 18.95 -3.05 -4.58
N SER A 7 20.10 -2.38 -4.48
CA SER A 7 20.62 -1.87 -3.22
C SER A 7 19.67 -0.85 -2.58
N ALA A 8 19.08 0.05 -3.36
CA ALA A 8 18.13 1.04 -2.85
C ALA A 8 16.84 0.37 -2.33
N ALA A 9 16.26 -0.54 -3.10
CA ALA A 9 15.06 -1.29 -2.72
C ALA A 9 15.28 -2.10 -1.43
N ILE A 10 16.38 -2.84 -1.34
CA ILE A 10 16.70 -3.65 -0.16
C ILE A 10 16.90 -2.75 1.07
N ARG A 11 17.63 -1.63 0.94
CA ARG A 11 17.77 -0.67 2.06
C ARG A 11 16.42 -0.11 2.51
N GLY A 12 15.53 0.21 1.56
CA GLY A 12 14.17 0.66 1.86
C GLY A 12 13.37 -0.39 2.62
N ALA A 13 13.44 -1.65 2.20
CA ALA A 13 12.78 -2.76 2.89
C ALA A 13 13.26 -2.92 4.33
N HIS A 14 14.58 -2.90 4.56
CA HIS A 14 15.14 -2.94 5.92
C HIS A 14 14.65 -1.77 6.78
N LYS A 15 14.55 -0.57 6.21
CA LYS A 15 14.02 0.61 6.92
C LYS A 15 12.57 0.39 7.37
N TYR A 16 11.67 0.04 6.46
CA TYR A 16 10.24 -0.08 6.78
C TYR A 16 9.93 -1.29 7.67
N VAL A 17 10.60 -2.43 7.48
CA VAL A 17 10.44 -3.59 8.39
C VAL A 17 10.92 -3.26 9.79
N LYS A 18 12.02 -2.49 9.92
CA LYS A 18 12.49 -2.02 11.22
C LYS A 18 11.47 -1.06 11.87
N GLU A 19 10.98 -0.08 11.12
CA GLU A 19 9.98 0.89 11.60
C GLU A 19 8.68 0.19 12.04
N ALA A 20 8.18 -0.76 11.25
CA ALA A 20 7.01 -1.55 11.59
C ALA A 20 7.24 -2.37 12.88
N LYS A 21 8.43 -2.93 13.06
CA LYS A 21 8.80 -3.66 14.27
C LYS A 21 8.80 -2.77 15.51
N GLU A 22 9.39 -1.59 15.42
CA GLU A 22 9.49 -0.64 16.54
C GLU A 22 8.08 -0.21 16.98
N LYS A 23 7.26 0.29 16.04
CA LYS A 23 5.87 0.70 16.31
C LYS A 23 5.00 -0.43 16.85
N LEU A 24 5.13 -1.63 16.30
CA LEU A 24 4.36 -2.79 16.75
C LEU A 24 4.74 -3.20 18.17
N ASN A 25 6.03 -3.21 18.49
CA ASN A 25 6.50 -3.55 19.84
C ASN A 25 6.04 -2.52 20.87
N GLU A 26 6.15 -1.22 20.56
CA GLU A 26 5.65 -0.13 21.42
C GLU A 26 4.16 -0.33 21.74
N LEU A 27 3.33 -0.57 20.72
CA LEU A 27 1.89 -0.77 20.93
C LEU A 27 1.54 -2.08 21.63
N ILE A 28 2.34 -3.14 21.46
CA ILE A 28 2.19 -4.38 22.22
C ILE A 28 2.50 -4.15 23.70
N GLU A 29 3.54 -3.36 24.02
CA GLU A 29 3.89 -3.02 25.40
C GLU A 29 2.80 -2.14 26.05
N GLU A 30 2.20 -1.22 25.30
CA GLU A 30 1.16 -0.31 25.80
C GLU A 30 -0.23 -0.95 25.93
N LYS A 31 -0.68 -1.67 24.91
CA LYS A 31 -2.07 -2.18 24.79
C LYS A 31 -2.19 -3.69 24.99
N GLY A 32 -1.07 -4.41 24.93
CA GLY A 32 -1.01 -5.88 25.04
C GLY A 32 -1.21 -6.62 23.71
N GLU A 33 -0.71 -7.85 23.64
CA GLU A 33 -0.72 -8.67 22.42
C GLU A 33 -2.13 -9.00 21.88
N LYS A 34 -3.16 -8.96 22.74
CA LYS A 34 -4.56 -9.28 22.39
C LYS A 34 -5.36 -8.09 21.86
N GLN A 35 -4.77 -6.91 21.80
CA GLN A 35 -5.44 -5.74 21.25
C GLN A 35 -5.83 -6.01 19.78
N GLU A 36 -7.08 -5.77 19.45
CA GLU A 36 -7.60 -5.92 18.09
C GLU A 36 -7.01 -4.84 17.17
N VAL A 37 -6.68 -5.24 15.95
CA VAL A 37 -6.19 -4.36 14.88
C VAL A 37 -6.95 -4.70 13.59
N SER A 38 -7.57 -3.71 12.98
CA SER A 38 -8.33 -3.88 11.75
C SER A 38 -8.44 -2.56 10.99
N PHE A 39 -8.68 -2.66 9.68
CA PHE A 39 -9.12 -1.52 8.89
C PHE A 39 -10.65 -1.33 9.01
N PRO A 40 -11.17 -0.12 8.80
CA PRO A 40 -12.60 0.13 8.89
C PRO A 40 -13.36 -0.58 7.76
N ASN A 41 -14.47 -1.23 8.12
CA ASN A 41 -15.47 -1.77 7.17
C ASN A 41 -14.90 -2.71 6.09
N THR A 42 -14.00 -3.61 6.49
CA THR A 42 -13.45 -4.67 5.61
C THR A 42 -13.72 -6.06 6.18
N ALA A 43 -14.04 -7.02 5.30
CA ALA A 43 -14.15 -8.44 5.63
C ALA A 43 -12.85 -9.22 5.34
N TYR A 44 -11.79 -8.53 4.91
CA TYR A 44 -10.54 -9.12 4.43
C TYR A 44 -9.34 -8.89 5.36
N TYR A 45 -9.59 -8.72 6.67
CA TYR A 45 -8.53 -8.50 7.68
C TYR A 45 -7.58 -7.36 7.27
N LEU A 46 -6.27 -7.65 7.20
CA LEU A 46 -5.26 -6.87 6.49
C LEU A 46 -5.13 -7.45 5.07
N PRO A 47 -5.74 -6.83 4.04
CA PRO A 47 -5.95 -7.49 2.76
C PRO A 47 -4.71 -7.93 1.99
N VAL A 48 -3.60 -7.18 2.04
CA VAL A 48 -2.38 -7.57 1.31
C VAL A 48 -1.70 -8.75 2.02
N ILE A 49 -1.57 -8.72 3.34
CA ILE A 49 -1.06 -9.84 4.15
C ILE A 49 -1.94 -11.07 3.97
N PHE A 50 -3.26 -10.90 4.03
CA PHE A 50 -4.20 -12.00 3.83
C PHE A 50 -4.07 -12.58 2.42
N SER A 51 -4.01 -11.74 1.39
CA SER A 51 -3.85 -12.19 0.00
C SER A 51 -2.51 -12.87 -0.27
N LEU A 52 -1.41 -12.42 0.35
CA LEU A 52 -0.07 -12.94 0.11
C LEU A 52 0.26 -14.16 0.97
N LEU A 53 -0.15 -14.17 2.23
CA LEU A 53 0.28 -15.16 3.22
C LEU A 53 -0.85 -16.05 3.73
N GLY A 54 -2.12 -15.72 3.45
CA GLY A 54 -3.28 -16.41 4.02
C GLY A 54 -3.42 -16.24 5.53
N ILE A 55 -2.73 -15.26 6.12
CA ILE A 55 -2.78 -15.00 7.57
C ILE A 55 -3.94 -14.03 7.85
N GLU A 56 -4.87 -14.49 8.69
CA GLU A 56 -5.95 -13.67 9.24
C GLU A 56 -5.38 -12.85 10.40
N VAL A 57 -5.14 -11.57 10.16
CA VAL A 57 -4.60 -10.65 11.19
C VAL A 57 -5.76 -9.93 11.87
N GLU A 58 -6.08 -10.35 13.10
CA GLU A 58 -7.10 -9.72 13.95
C GLU A 58 -6.49 -9.02 15.17
N THR A 59 -5.31 -9.46 15.63
CA THR A 59 -4.66 -8.95 16.84
C THR A 59 -3.23 -8.49 16.59
N LEU A 60 -2.66 -7.73 17.54
CA LEU A 60 -1.24 -7.36 17.50
C LEU A 60 -0.30 -8.59 17.52
N ALA A 61 -0.72 -9.70 18.16
CA ALA A 61 0.01 -10.96 18.11
C ALA A 61 0.08 -11.53 16.68
N ASP A 62 -0.99 -11.43 15.91
CA ASP A 62 -1.03 -11.92 14.53
C ASP A 62 -0.26 -11.00 13.59
N ALA A 63 -0.31 -9.69 13.81
CA ALA A 63 0.55 -8.73 13.12
C ALA A 63 2.04 -9.03 13.35
N LYS A 64 2.42 -9.47 14.56
CA LYS A 64 3.79 -9.90 14.88
C LYS A 64 4.18 -11.15 14.10
N LYS A 65 3.28 -12.13 13.92
CA LYS A 65 3.53 -13.31 13.07
C LYS A 65 3.74 -12.90 11.60
N ALA A 66 2.92 -11.99 11.07
CA ALA A 66 3.08 -11.47 9.72
C ALA A 66 4.41 -10.73 9.55
N LEU A 67 4.84 -9.97 10.56
CA LEU A 67 6.13 -9.28 10.55
C LEU A 67 7.32 -10.24 10.57
N GLU A 68 7.24 -11.38 11.26
CA GLU A 68 8.29 -12.40 11.20
C GLU A 68 8.41 -13.01 9.79
N GLN A 69 7.29 -13.18 9.07
CA GLN A 69 7.34 -13.57 7.66
C GLN A 69 8.05 -12.51 6.81
N ALA A 70 7.73 -11.22 7.00
CA ALA A 70 8.43 -10.13 6.31
C ALA A 70 9.95 -10.15 6.58
N LYS A 71 10.38 -10.45 7.82
CA LYS A 71 11.81 -10.56 8.16
C LYS A 71 12.48 -11.75 7.47
N SER A 72 11.79 -12.88 7.32
CA SER A 72 12.34 -14.04 6.61
C SER A 72 12.58 -13.76 5.12
N LEU A 73 11.81 -12.84 4.54
CA LEU A 73 11.93 -12.39 3.16
C LEU A 73 12.98 -11.27 2.96
N LEU A 74 13.55 -10.71 4.03
CA LEU A 74 14.56 -9.66 3.90
C LEU A 74 15.90 -10.25 3.46
N PRO A 75 16.40 -9.92 2.25
CA PRO A 75 17.72 -10.33 1.84
C PRO A 75 18.79 -9.54 2.63
N PRO A 76 20.03 -10.07 2.71
CA PRO A 76 21.15 -9.31 3.24
C PRO A 76 21.40 -8.04 2.39
N LEU A 77 22.00 -7.03 3.03
CA LEU A 77 22.41 -5.82 2.32
C LEU A 77 23.41 -6.16 1.20
N VAL A 78 23.25 -5.51 0.05
CA VAL A 78 24.08 -5.75 -1.13
C VAL A 78 25.52 -5.30 -0.85
N ASN A 79 26.49 -6.22 -0.98
CA ASN A 79 27.90 -5.94 -0.80
C ASN A 79 28.46 -5.06 -1.93
N GLU A 80 29.39 -4.16 -1.59
CA GLU A 80 29.99 -3.22 -2.53
C GLU A 80 30.91 -3.88 -3.56
N ARG A 81 31.66 -4.93 -3.19
CA ARG A 81 32.73 -5.52 -4.02
C ARG A 81 32.32 -6.74 -4.84
N LEU A 82 31.51 -7.62 -4.26
CA LEU A 82 31.00 -8.84 -4.90
C LEU A 82 29.50 -8.89 -4.69
N TRP A 83 28.72 -8.67 -5.74
CA TRP A 83 27.26 -8.77 -5.69
C TRP A 83 26.76 -9.70 -6.78
N LEU A 84 25.83 -10.58 -6.42
CA LEU A 84 25.09 -11.39 -7.38
C LEU A 84 23.72 -10.72 -7.56
N PRO A 85 23.43 -10.16 -8.75
CA PRO A 85 22.13 -9.56 -9.00
C PRO A 85 21.08 -10.66 -9.16
N TYR A 86 20.29 -10.91 -8.12
CA TYR A 86 19.08 -11.73 -8.23
C TYR A 86 17.84 -10.84 -8.13
N LEU A 87 17.01 -10.91 -9.18
CA LEU A 87 15.69 -10.31 -9.22
C LEU A 87 14.83 -10.84 -8.05
N GLY A 88 14.93 -12.14 -7.73
CA GLY A 88 14.21 -12.78 -6.62
C GLY A 88 14.37 -12.04 -5.29
N ASN A 89 15.61 -11.86 -4.81
CA ASN A 89 15.88 -11.13 -3.56
C ASN A 89 15.28 -9.72 -3.54
N THR A 90 15.30 -9.02 -4.68
CA THR A 90 14.73 -7.67 -4.76
C THR A 90 13.20 -7.71 -4.70
N LEU A 91 12.57 -8.70 -5.31
CA LEU A 91 11.13 -8.94 -5.22
C LEU A 91 10.71 -9.34 -3.80
N ASP A 92 11.49 -10.20 -3.13
CA ASP A 92 11.23 -10.62 -1.75
C ASP A 92 11.35 -9.43 -0.77
N ALA A 93 12.35 -8.56 -0.98
CA ALA A 93 12.44 -7.28 -0.26
C ALA A 93 11.22 -6.39 -0.51
N GLY A 94 10.69 -6.39 -1.74
CA GLY A 94 9.44 -5.71 -2.08
C GLY A 94 8.26 -6.25 -1.27
N ILE A 95 8.06 -7.56 -1.25
CA ILE A 95 7.00 -8.21 -0.46
C ILE A 95 7.14 -7.91 1.04
N ALA A 96 8.35 -7.99 1.58
CA ALA A 96 8.63 -7.64 2.97
C ALA A 96 8.24 -6.18 3.27
N THR A 97 8.48 -5.27 2.31
CA THR A 97 8.06 -3.88 2.42
C THR A 97 6.54 -3.76 2.44
N LEU A 98 5.82 -4.43 1.54
CA LEU A 98 4.36 -4.37 1.49
C LEU A 98 3.71 -4.80 2.81
N ILE A 99 4.17 -5.92 3.37
CA ILE A 99 3.71 -6.41 4.68
C ILE A 99 3.98 -5.36 5.76
N ALA A 100 5.18 -4.78 5.79
CA ALA A 100 5.54 -3.77 6.78
C ALA A 100 4.69 -2.50 6.66
N LEU A 101 4.45 -2.01 5.43
CA LEU A 101 3.63 -0.81 5.21
C LEU A 101 2.18 -1.04 5.61
N GLU A 102 1.62 -2.22 5.33
CA GLU A 102 0.25 -2.55 5.75
C GLU A 102 0.11 -2.59 7.26
N ILE A 103 1.08 -3.19 7.97
CA ILE A 103 1.12 -3.17 9.44
C ILE A 103 1.19 -1.73 9.93
N ILE A 104 2.09 -0.90 9.39
CA ILE A 104 2.21 0.51 9.80
C ILE A 104 0.89 1.26 9.62
N GLU A 105 0.20 1.11 8.49
CA GLU A 105 -1.08 1.75 8.26
C GLU A 105 -2.16 1.22 9.22
N ALA A 106 -2.24 -0.10 9.44
CA ALA A 106 -3.19 -0.67 10.39
C ALA A 106 -2.98 -0.15 11.83
N LEU A 107 -1.74 0.04 12.23
CA LEU A 107 -1.40 0.63 13.53
C LEU A 107 -1.83 2.10 13.64
N LYS A 108 -1.78 2.89 12.55
CA LYS A 108 -2.30 4.27 12.54
C LYS A 108 -3.80 4.33 12.81
N TYR A 109 -4.56 3.42 12.20
CA TYR A 109 -6.00 3.30 12.46
C TYR A 109 -6.28 2.89 13.91
N LEU A 110 -5.42 2.07 14.51
CA LEU A 110 -5.53 1.70 15.93
C LEU A 110 -5.20 2.85 16.90
N THR A 111 -4.34 3.79 16.51
CA THR A 111 -3.94 4.93 17.36
C THR A 111 -4.77 6.19 17.12
N GLY A 112 -5.60 6.24 16.07
CA GLY A 112 -6.37 7.43 15.70
C GLY A 112 -5.59 8.42 14.82
N ASP A 113 -4.45 7.97 14.29
CA ASP A 113 -3.54 8.71 13.42
C ASP A 113 -3.83 8.47 11.93
N GLU A 114 -5.04 8.02 11.60
CA GLU A 114 -5.47 7.87 10.21
C GLU A 114 -5.44 9.21 9.46
N PRO A 115 -5.18 9.20 8.14
CA PRO A 115 -5.19 10.42 7.32
C PRO A 115 -6.52 11.18 7.41
N LYS A 116 -6.45 12.50 7.57
CA LYS A 116 -7.62 13.41 7.73
C LYS A 116 -7.58 14.56 6.74
N GLY A 117 -8.72 15.21 6.49
CA GLY A 117 -8.81 16.37 5.61
C GLY A 117 -8.97 15.95 4.15
N ILE A 118 -8.02 16.33 3.28
CA ILE A 118 -8.07 15.98 1.85
C ILE A 118 -7.88 14.48 1.60
N TRP A 119 -7.34 13.75 2.58
CA TRP A 119 -7.02 12.33 2.46
C TRP A 119 -8.24 11.47 2.76
N LEU A 120 -8.50 10.49 1.90
CA LEU A 120 -9.60 9.52 2.04
C LEU A 120 -9.20 8.29 2.86
N GLY A 121 -7.91 7.96 2.94
CA GLY A 121 -7.42 6.79 3.66
C GLY A 121 -7.93 5.46 3.08
N PHE A 122 -7.92 4.42 3.91
CA PHE A 122 -8.36 3.08 3.56
C PHE A 122 -9.77 3.07 2.94
N THR A 123 -9.89 2.42 1.79
CA THR A 123 -11.17 2.25 1.09
C THR A 123 -11.98 1.12 1.71
N ASP A 124 -13.23 1.37 2.07
CA ASP A 124 -14.11 0.30 2.56
C ASP A 124 -14.54 -0.69 1.44
N ASP A 125 -15.09 -1.83 1.85
CA ASP A 125 -15.51 -2.87 0.92
C ASP A 125 -16.77 -2.50 0.11
N ALA A 126 -17.56 -1.51 0.55
CA ALA A 126 -18.76 -1.07 -0.17
C ALA A 126 -18.40 -0.22 -1.40
N ILE A 127 -17.46 0.70 -1.22
CA ILE A 127 -16.86 1.51 -2.28
C ILE A 127 -16.10 0.59 -3.24
N LEU A 128 -15.30 -0.36 -2.72
CA LEU A 128 -14.63 -1.37 -3.53
C LEU A 128 -15.63 -2.11 -4.43
N ARG A 129 -16.75 -2.61 -3.88
CA ARG A 129 -17.76 -3.31 -4.68
C ARG A 129 -18.38 -2.41 -5.76
N THR A 130 -18.67 -1.16 -5.40
CA THR A 130 -19.28 -0.19 -6.32
C THR A 130 -18.34 0.20 -7.47
N GLN A 131 -17.08 0.49 -7.15
CA GLN A 131 -16.10 0.98 -8.11
C GLN A 131 -15.43 -0.17 -8.85
N GLY A 132 -15.21 -1.31 -8.20
CA GLY A 132 -14.60 -2.50 -8.78
C GLY A 132 -15.43 -3.14 -9.89
N ILE A 133 -16.76 -3.04 -9.86
CA ILE A 133 -17.61 -3.47 -10.99
C ILE A 133 -17.25 -2.71 -12.27
N LYS A 134 -16.86 -1.43 -12.18
CA LYS A 134 -16.46 -0.63 -13.34
C LYS A 134 -15.15 -1.14 -13.98
N LEU A 135 -14.29 -1.81 -13.21
CA LEU A 135 -13.09 -2.48 -13.75
C LEU A 135 -13.47 -3.76 -14.50
N VAL A 136 -14.46 -4.50 -13.99
CA VAL A 136 -14.93 -5.76 -14.60
C VAL A 136 -15.69 -5.52 -15.90
N ASP A 137 -16.52 -4.47 -15.97
CA ASP A 137 -17.31 -4.14 -17.15
C ASP A 137 -16.62 -3.19 -18.14
N GLY A 138 -15.38 -2.79 -17.86
CA GLY A 138 -14.53 -2.00 -18.75
C GLY A 138 -14.83 -0.50 -18.78
N ARG A 139 -15.75 0.01 -17.97
CA ARG A 139 -15.98 1.47 -17.82
C ARG A 139 -14.80 2.19 -17.19
N MET A 140 -13.97 1.46 -16.46
CA MET A 140 -12.69 1.91 -15.92
C MET A 140 -11.62 0.98 -16.49
N PRO A 141 -10.77 1.44 -17.45
CA PRO A 141 -9.78 0.57 -18.09
C PRO A 141 -8.65 0.12 -17.16
N GLY A 142 -8.48 0.80 -16.03
CA GLY A 142 -7.47 0.47 -15.04
C GLY A 142 -7.27 1.61 -14.04
N PHE A 143 -6.18 1.51 -13.28
CA PHE A 143 -5.79 2.52 -12.30
C PHE A 143 -4.30 2.88 -12.42
N ALA A 144 -3.95 4.07 -11.95
CA ALA A 144 -2.58 4.57 -11.85
C ALA A 144 -2.29 4.92 -10.39
N ALA A 145 -1.24 4.32 -9.82
CA ALA A 145 -0.72 4.71 -8.52
C ALA A 145 0.35 5.81 -8.70
N CYS A 146 -0.01 7.05 -8.38
CA CYS A 146 0.87 8.21 -8.42
C CYS A 146 1.44 8.45 -7.02
N VAL A 147 2.77 8.34 -6.88
CA VAL A 147 3.46 8.53 -5.60
C VAL A 147 4.36 9.76 -5.62
N GLY A 148 4.28 10.59 -4.58
CA GLY A 148 5.11 11.79 -4.45
C GLY A 148 4.44 13.03 -5.03
N ALA A 149 5.23 13.97 -5.55
CA ALA A 149 4.77 15.23 -6.15
C ALA A 149 5.42 15.48 -7.51
N LEU A 150 4.74 16.28 -8.33
CA LEU A 150 5.26 16.78 -9.59
C LEU A 150 6.07 18.07 -9.37
N PRO A 151 6.95 18.44 -10.32
CA PRO A 151 7.72 19.67 -10.26
C PRO A 151 6.86 20.93 -10.01
N THR A 152 5.69 21.05 -10.65
CA THR A 152 4.76 22.17 -10.45
C THR A 152 3.31 21.72 -10.27
N ASN A 153 2.45 22.62 -9.79
CA ASN A 153 1.03 22.36 -9.61
C ASN A 153 0.33 22.20 -10.96
N GLU A 154 0.69 23.02 -11.94
CA GLU A 154 0.11 22.98 -13.29
C GLU A 154 0.37 21.62 -13.95
N GLU A 155 1.57 21.07 -13.80
CA GLU A 155 1.89 19.73 -14.27
C GLU A 155 1.07 18.66 -13.55
N ALA A 156 0.85 18.79 -12.24
CA ALA A 156 0.01 17.86 -11.46
C ALA A 156 -1.43 17.86 -11.97
N VAL A 157 -2.00 19.05 -12.20
CA VAL A 157 -3.35 19.20 -12.76
C VAL A 157 -3.41 18.61 -14.16
N GLN A 158 -2.44 18.91 -15.03
CA GLN A 158 -2.40 18.36 -16.38
C GLN A 158 -2.38 16.82 -16.38
N LEU A 159 -1.54 16.20 -15.55
CA LEU A 159 -1.50 14.75 -15.43
C LEU A 159 -2.82 14.18 -14.91
N ALA A 160 -3.40 14.77 -13.87
CA ALA A 160 -4.67 14.32 -13.31
C ALA A 160 -5.80 14.37 -14.35
N ARG A 161 -5.91 15.48 -15.10
CA ARG A 161 -6.90 15.64 -16.17
C ARG A 161 -6.69 14.65 -17.30
N ALA A 162 -5.45 14.45 -17.74
CA ALA A 162 -5.12 13.49 -18.80
C ALA A 162 -5.48 12.04 -18.43
N LEU A 163 -5.41 11.67 -17.14
CA LEU A 163 -5.83 10.36 -16.64
C LEU A 163 -7.37 10.27 -16.53
N GLN A 164 -8.02 11.33 -16.04
CA GLN A 164 -9.48 11.42 -15.97
C GLN A 164 -10.15 11.33 -17.34
N GLU A 165 -9.62 12.01 -18.37
CA GLU A 165 -10.12 11.95 -19.75
C GLU A 165 -10.14 10.51 -20.31
N LYS A 166 -9.27 9.65 -19.78
CA LYS A 166 -9.17 8.22 -20.14
C LYS A 166 -9.95 7.32 -19.19
N ASN A 167 -10.72 7.89 -18.26
CA ASN A 167 -11.42 7.18 -17.18
C ASN A 167 -10.49 6.31 -16.32
N ILE A 168 -9.21 6.67 -16.21
CA ILE A 168 -8.24 5.94 -15.36
C ILE A 168 -8.41 6.42 -13.92
N LEU A 169 -8.61 5.47 -13.01
CA LEU A 169 -8.65 5.75 -11.57
C LEU A 169 -7.26 6.09 -11.04
N VAL A 170 -7.11 7.24 -10.39
CA VAL A 170 -5.82 7.71 -9.89
C VAL A 170 -5.78 7.58 -8.38
N PHE A 171 -4.86 6.74 -7.90
CA PHE A 171 -4.52 6.65 -6.48
C PHE A 171 -3.32 7.54 -6.20
N MET A 172 -3.44 8.45 -5.25
CA MET A 172 -2.36 9.38 -4.87
C MET A 172 -1.89 9.09 -3.45
N ALA A 173 -0.59 8.88 -3.29
CA ALA A 173 0.01 8.65 -1.98
C ALA A 173 1.44 9.20 -1.90
N SER A 174 2.04 9.16 -0.72
CA SER A 174 3.42 9.60 -0.49
C SER A 174 3.67 11.09 -0.75
N SER A 175 4.90 11.51 -0.48
CA SER A 175 5.38 12.86 -0.77
C SER A 175 6.82 12.81 -1.27
N SER A 176 7.19 13.81 -2.07
CA SER A 176 8.56 14.08 -2.53
C SER A 176 8.94 15.47 -2.02
N ASN A 177 10.05 15.56 -1.27
CA ASN A 177 10.49 16.81 -0.63
C ASN A 177 9.40 17.50 0.22
N GLY A 178 8.57 16.70 0.90
CA GLY A 178 7.51 17.20 1.80
C GLY A 178 6.22 17.65 1.10
N ARG A 179 6.12 17.50 -0.22
CA ARG A 179 4.91 17.82 -1.00
C ARG A 179 4.35 16.58 -1.70
N SER A 180 3.04 16.52 -1.87
CA SER A 180 2.34 15.43 -2.56
C SER A 180 1.51 15.95 -3.74
N MET A 181 1.26 15.10 -4.73
CA MET A 181 0.38 15.41 -5.86
C MET A 181 -1.03 15.79 -5.38
N ALA A 182 -1.54 15.13 -4.34
CA ALA A 182 -2.85 15.44 -3.77
C ALA A 182 -2.90 16.86 -3.17
N GLU A 183 -1.85 17.30 -2.47
CA GLU A 183 -1.75 18.67 -1.98
C GLU A 183 -1.67 19.68 -3.14
N GLN A 184 -0.91 19.38 -4.18
CA GLN A 184 -0.83 20.24 -5.38
C GLN A 184 -2.21 20.41 -6.04
N LEU A 185 -2.99 19.33 -6.14
CA LEU A 185 -4.35 19.40 -6.67
C LEU A 185 -5.31 20.16 -5.74
N ALA A 186 -5.19 19.98 -4.43
CA ALA A 186 -6.01 20.69 -3.45
C ALA A 186 -5.76 22.20 -3.47
N GLU A 187 -4.50 22.62 -3.61
CA GLU A 187 -4.11 24.03 -3.74
C GLU A 187 -4.73 24.70 -4.98
N GLU A 188 -4.86 23.95 -6.07
CA GLU A 188 -5.51 24.40 -7.32
C GLU A 188 -7.05 24.24 -7.29
N GLY A 189 -7.63 23.86 -6.16
CA GLY A 189 -9.07 23.71 -5.99
C GLY A 189 -9.68 22.54 -6.78
N ILE A 190 -8.88 21.52 -7.11
CA ILE A 190 -9.35 20.34 -7.82
C ILE A 190 -10.05 19.40 -6.84
N GLU A 191 -11.30 19.05 -7.15
CA GLU A 191 -12.07 18.10 -6.35
C GLU A 191 -11.54 16.67 -6.51
N MET A 192 -11.28 16.03 -5.36
CA MET A 192 -10.74 14.67 -5.28
C MET A 192 -11.68 13.78 -4.49
N ASN A 193 -12.31 12.83 -5.18
CA ASN A 193 -13.11 11.78 -4.58
C ASN A 193 -13.25 10.59 -5.54
N TRP A 194 -14.01 9.59 -5.14
CA TRP A 194 -14.27 8.39 -5.94
C TRP A 194 -15.05 8.64 -7.23
N ASP A 195 -15.88 9.68 -7.27
CA ASP A 195 -16.67 10.05 -8.45
C ASP A 195 -15.83 10.82 -9.47
N THR A 196 -14.84 11.60 -9.01
CA THR A 196 -13.85 12.25 -9.87
C THR A 196 -12.70 11.32 -10.24
N PHE A 197 -12.67 10.08 -9.77
CA PHE A 197 -11.57 9.13 -9.99
C PHE A 197 -10.19 9.62 -9.49
N LEU A 198 -10.17 10.57 -8.56
CA LEU A 198 -8.95 11.07 -7.92
C LEU A 198 -9.00 10.76 -6.44
N VAL A 199 -8.26 9.74 -6.02
CA VAL A 199 -8.36 9.15 -4.67
C VAL A 199 -7.04 9.35 -3.91
N PRO A 200 -6.97 10.37 -3.04
CA PRO A 200 -5.80 10.61 -2.20
C PRO A 200 -5.83 9.74 -0.94
N TYR A 201 -4.81 8.89 -0.75
CA TYR A 201 -4.74 7.95 0.37
C TYR A 201 -4.03 8.50 1.60
N GLY A 202 -2.89 9.17 1.42
CA GLY A 202 -2.14 9.72 2.53
C GLY A 202 -0.78 10.26 2.10
N LYS A 203 -0.22 11.15 2.92
CA LYS A 203 1.06 11.82 2.66
C LYS A 203 2.29 10.93 2.88
N ASP A 204 2.17 9.94 3.76
CA ASP A 204 3.24 9.00 4.04
C ASP A 204 3.33 7.95 2.92
N THR A 205 4.53 7.46 2.66
CA THR A 205 4.76 6.40 1.66
C THR A 205 4.03 5.11 2.01
N SER A 206 3.81 4.84 3.30
CA SER A 206 3.03 3.69 3.77
C SER A 206 1.59 3.70 3.25
N ALA A 207 0.98 4.87 3.05
CA ALA A 207 -0.39 4.99 2.53
C ALA A 207 -0.53 4.48 1.09
N ALA A 208 0.56 4.30 0.34
CA ALA A 208 0.53 3.68 -0.98
C ALA A 208 0.02 2.24 -0.93
N ILE A 209 0.10 1.57 0.24
CA ILE A 209 -0.45 0.23 0.44
C ILE A 209 -1.97 0.19 0.21
N HIS A 210 -2.71 1.28 0.45
CA HIS A 210 -4.15 1.31 0.26
C HIS A 210 -4.57 1.09 -1.20
N ALA A 211 -3.73 1.51 -2.15
CA ALA A 211 -3.92 1.19 -3.58
C ALA A 211 -3.78 -0.31 -3.85
N LEU A 212 -2.83 -0.97 -3.19
CA LEU A 212 -2.64 -2.42 -3.31
C LEU A 212 -3.72 -3.18 -2.55
N ASN A 213 -4.18 -2.68 -1.41
CA ASN A 213 -5.33 -3.23 -0.68
C ASN A 213 -6.59 -3.21 -1.54
N PHE A 214 -6.82 -2.15 -2.31
CA PHE A 214 -7.91 -2.09 -3.27
C PHE A 214 -7.78 -3.18 -4.34
N SER A 215 -6.60 -3.30 -4.96
CA SER A 215 -6.34 -4.30 -6.01
C SER A 215 -6.43 -5.74 -5.50
N ALA A 216 -5.83 -6.04 -4.36
CA ALA A 216 -5.88 -7.36 -3.74
C ALA A 216 -7.32 -7.77 -3.43
N ARG A 217 -8.12 -6.88 -2.82
CA ARG A 217 -9.53 -7.18 -2.55
C ARG A 217 -10.38 -7.24 -3.80
N ALA A 218 -10.10 -6.46 -4.83
CA ALA A 218 -10.78 -6.59 -6.12
C ALA A 218 -10.55 -7.99 -6.71
N ALA A 219 -9.31 -8.49 -6.66
CA ALA A 219 -8.98 -9.85 -7.09
C ALA A 219 -9.68 -10.93 -6.26
N LEU A 220 -9.72 -10.78 -4.92
CA LEU A 220 -10.43 -11.72 -4.03
C LEU A 220 -11.96 -11.68 -4.24
N THR A 221 -12.53 -10.50 -4.44
CA THR A 221 -13.98 -10.29 -4.57
C THR A 221 -14.51 -10.75 -5.93
N PHE A 222 -13.85 -10.36 -7.02
CA PHE A 222 -14.34 -10.58 -8.38
C PHE A 222 -13.63 -11.72 -9.10
N GLY A 223 -12.37 -12.01 -8.76
CA GLY A 223 -11.58 -13.09 -9.36
C GLY A 223 -11.86 -14.47 -8.75
N GLY A 224 -12.55 -14.55 -7.60
CA GLY A 224 -12.85 -15.82 -6.93
C GLY A 224 -11.59 -16.54 -6.42
N ILE A 225 -10.49 -15.81 -6.24
CA ILE A 225 -9.19 -16.37 -5.87
C ILE A 225 -9.18 -16.64 -4.36
N LYS A 226 -8.74 -17.84 -3.97
CA LYS A 226 -8.54 -18.16 -2.55
C LYS A 226 -7.16 -17.67 -2.10
N PRO A 227 -7.05 -17.07 -0.91
CA PRO A 227 -5.75 -16.77 -0.32
C PRO A 227 -5.04 -18.09 0.00
N GLU A 228 -3.84 -18.29 -0.57
CA GLU A 228 -3.08 -19.53 -0.40
C GLU A 228 -1.61 -19.27 -0.07
N SER A 229 -0.81 -18.78 -1.03
CA SER A 229 0.63 -18.59 -0.86
C SER A 229 1.18 -17.43 -1.74
N PRO A 230 2.37 -16.88 -1.42
CA PRO A 230 2.98 -15.78 -2.18
C PRO A 230 3.23 -16.12 -3.66
N GLU A 231 3.42 -17.41 -3.96
CA GLU A 231 3.71 -17.91 -5.31
C GLU A 231 2.49 -17.81 -6.22
N LYS A 232 1.30 -18.20 -5.73
CA LYS A 232 0.04 -18.04 -6.48
C LYS A 232 -0.40 -16.59 -6.54
N ALA A 233 -0.12 -15.79 -5.52
CA ALA A 233 -0.43 -14.36 -5.55
C ALA A 233 0.33 -13.60 -6.65
N ARG A 234 1.51 -14.08 -7.06
CA ARG A 234 2.30 -13.54 -8.18
C ARG A 234 1.70 -13.85 -9.56
N GLU A 235 0.81 -14.85 -9.68
CA GLU A 235 0.13 -15.17 -10.94
C GLU A 235 -1.09 -14.26 -11.23
N ILE A 236 -1.46 -13.40 -10.26
CA ILE A 236 -2.66 -12.55 -10.27
C ILE A 236 -2.40 -11.18 -10.93
N GLY A 237 -1.13 -10.80 -11.12
CA GLY A 237 -0.70 -9.47 -11.62
C GLY A 237 -0.02 -9.53 -12.98
#